data_AF-A0A4Y8IAV3-F1
#
_entry.id   AF-A0A4Y8IAV3-F1
#
_cell.length_a   1.000
_cell.length_b   1.000
_cell.length_c   1.000
_cell.angle_alpha   90.00
_cell.angle_beta   90.00
_cell.angle_gamma   90.00
#
_symmetry.space_group_name_H-M   'P 1'
#
loop_
_entity.id
_entity.type
_entity.pdbx_description
1 polymer ?
#
loop_
_entity_poly.entity_id
_entity_poly.type
_entity_poly.pdbx_seq_one_letter_code
_entity_poly.pdbx_strand_id
1 'polypeptide(L)'
;MFDLPDSWVWDFWFADDGEQYHLFFLYASRALHDPERRHYRASIGHATSLDLVEWTRGPDALVRGDAPAFDDLATWTGSTVRHPDGTWFLFYTGASLSDG
;
A
#
# COMPACT_ATOMS: atom_id res chain seq x y z
N MET A 1 14.48 -5.38 8.86
CA MET A 1 13.81 -4.22 8.19
C MET A 1 13.19 -4.76 6.92
N PHE A 2 11.89 -4.57 6.73
CA PHE A 2 11.24 -4.95 5.47
C PHE A 2 11.74 -4.02 4.36
N ASP A 3 12.42 -4.58 3.36
CA ASP A 3 12.91 -3.86 2.19
C ASP A 3 12.54 -4.61 0.92
N LEU A 4 12.29 -3.85 -0.13
CA LEU A 4 12.07 -4.35 -1.48
C LEU A 4 13.20 -3.79 -2.35
N PRO A 5 14.17 -4.62 -2.79
CA PRO A 5 15.37 -4.13 -3.48
C PRO A 5 15.07 -3.26 -4.71
N ASP A 6 13.97 -3.53 -5.40
CA ASP A 6 13.58 -2.85 -6.63
C ASP A 6 12.49 -1.78 -6.42
N SER A 7 12.12 -1.46 -5.18
CA SER A 7 11.04 -0.51 -4.88
C SER A 7 11.43 0.47 -3.77
N TRP A 8 11.01 1.72 -3.91
CA TRP A 8 10.90 2.59 -2.75
C TRP A 8 9.72 2.11 -1.93
N VAL A 9 9.90 2.03 -0.62
CA VAL A 9 8.87 1.69 0.36
C VAL A 9 8.84 2.84 1.37
N TRP A 10 7.67 3.40 1.64
CA TRP A 10 7.55 4.51 2.59
C TRP A 10 6.38 4.28 3.55
N ASP A 11 5.45 5.23 3.69
CA ASP A 11 4.33 5.19 4.62
C ASP A 11 3.75 3.79 4.77
N PHE A 12 3.58 3.38 6.03
CA PHE A 12 3.09 2.05 6.37
C PHE A 12 2.14 2.10 7.55
N TRP A 13 1.28 1.08 7.64
CA TRP A 13 0.38 0.86 8.76
C TRP A 13 0.17 -0.64 8.97
N PHE A 14 -0.32 -1.00 10.16
CA PHE A 14 -0.54 -2.39 10.54
C PHE A 14 -2.01 -2.69 10.81
N ALA A 15 -2.36 -3.97 10.68
CA ALA A 15 -3.51 -4.58 11.31
C ALA A 15 -3.08 -5.88 12.01
N ASP A 16 -3.75 -6.22 13.10
CA ASP A 16 -3.58 -7.48 13.84
C ASP A 16 -4.91 -8.23 13.75
N ASP A 17 -4.90 -9.42 13.16
CA ASP A 17 -6.10 -10.24 13.01
C ASP A 17 -6.33 -11.23 14.16
N GLY A 18 -5.40 -11.30 15.12
CA GLY A 18 -5.37 -12.22 16.25
C GLY A 18 -4.52 -13.47 16.04
N GLU A 19 -4.10 -13.74 14.79
CA GLU A 19 -3.22 -14.86 14.42
C GLU A 19 -1.87 -14.37 13.89
N GLN A 20 -1.88 -13.28 13.11
CA GLN A 20 -0.71 -12.68 12.48
C GLN A 20 -0.88 -11.17 12.28
N TYR A 21 0.25 -10.50 12.10
CA TYR A 21 0.30 -9.09 11.75
C TYR A 21 0.26 -8.91 10.24
N HIS A 22 -0.51 -7.91 9.80
CA HIS A 22 -0.61 -7.48 8.42
C HIS A 22 0.03 -6.10 8.29
N LEU A 23 1.06 -6.00 7.45
CA LEU A 23 1.71 -4.75 7.08
C LEU A 23 1.17 -4.31 5.72
N PHE A 24 0.66 -3.08 5.69
CA PHE A 24 0.33 -2.37 4.47
C PHE A 24 1.32 -1.23 4.29
N PHE A 25 1.76 -1.00 3.06
CA PHE A 25 2.81 -0.03 2.79
C PHE A 25 2.67 0.56 1.39
N LEU A 26 3.04 1.82 1.25
CA LEU A 26 3.18 2.43 -0.07
C LEU A 26 4.48 2.00 -0.72
N TYR A 27 4.39 1.62 -1.99
CA TYR A 27 5.57 1.30 -2.78
C TYR A 27 5.46 1.80 -4.22
N ALA A 28 6.62 1.99 -4.85
CA ALA A 28 6.75 2.26 -6.28
C ALA A 28 8.12 1.80 -6.77
N SER A 29 8.20 1.39 -8.05
CA SER A 29 9.43 0.84 -8.64
C SER A 29 10.58 1.86 -8.68
N ARG A 30 11.77 1.45 -8.23
CA ARG A 30 13.03 2.23 -8.36
C ARG A 30 13.44 2.46 -9.83
N ALA A 31 12.81 1.76 -10.79
CA ALA A 31 13.01 2.00 -12.22
C ALA A 31 12.52 3.39 -12.69
N LEU A 32 11.82 4.16 -11.86
CA LEU A 32 11.54 5.58 -12.18
C LEU A 32 12.78 6.47 -12.08
N HIS A 33 13.87 5.97 -11.49
CA HIS A 33 15.16 6.64 -11.22
C HIS A 33 15.09 7.84 -10.28
N ASP A 34 14.21 8.79 -10.57
CA ASP A 34 13.92 9.93 -9.71
C ASP A 34 12.94 9.52 -8.60
N PRO A 35 13.36 9.58 -7.32
CA PRO A 35 12.51 9.18 -6.22
C PRO A 35 11.23 10.02 -6.13
N GLU A 36 11.22 11.29 -6.53
CA GLU A 36 10.04 12.15 -6.40
C GLU A 36 8.88 11.70 -7.31
N ARG A 37 9.19 10.97 -8.38
CA ARG A 37 8.17 10.39 -9.27
C ARG A 37 7.36 9.27 -8.61
N ARG A 38 7.81 8.73 -7.47
CA ARG A 38 7.12 7.64 -6.74
C ARG A 38 5.72 8.03 -6.30
N HIS A 39 5.49 9.32 -6.00
CA HIS A 39 4.21 9.83 -5.52
C HIS A 39 3.09 9.66 -6.56
N TYR A 40 3.39 9.73 -7.86
CA TYR A 40 2.41 9.53 -8.94
C TYR A 40 2.32 8.08 -9.44
N ARG A 41 2.97 7.14 -8.78
CA ARG A 41 3.02 5.73 -9.17
C ARG A 41 2.82 4.78 -7.99
N ALA A 42 2.40 5.32 -6.85
CA ALA A 42 2.26 4.57 -5.62
C ALA A 42 1.14 3.52 -5.73
N SER A 43 1.38 2.38 -5.09
CA SER A 43 0.40 1.32 -4.86
C SER A 43 0.53 0.82 -3.42
N ILE A 44 -0.53 0.19 -2.90
CA ILE A 44 -0.56 -0.37 -1.54
C ILE A 44 -0.14 -1.85 -1.60
N GLY A 45 1.06 -2.13 -1.13
CA GLY A 45 1.54 -3.50 -0.94
C GLY A 45 1.01 -4.11 0.36
N HIS A 46 1.10 -5.45 0.46
CA HIS A 46 0.72 -6.21 1.65
C HIS A 46 1.77 -7.27 1.99
N ALA A 47 2.08 -7.40 3.27
CA ALA A 47 2.94 -8.44 3.82
C ALA A 47 2.40 -8.92 5.17
N THR A 48 2.76 -10.13 5.57
CA THR A 48 2.33 -10.72 6.84
C THR A 48 3.51 -11.18 7.67
N SER A 49 3.35 -11.18 8.99
CA SER A 49 4.38 -11.59 9.94
C SER A 49 3.77 -12.18 11.21
N LEU A 50 4.44 -13.15 11.83
CA LEU A 50 4.07 -13.69 13.13
C LEU A 50 4.77 -12.97 14.29
N ASP A 51 5.86 -12.24 14.02
CA ASP A 51 6.78 -11.71 15.05
C ASP A 51 7.16 -10.23 14.86
N LEU A 52 6.59 -9.57 13.85
CA LEU A 52 6.90 -8.19 13.41
C LEU A 52 8.33 -7.97 12.89
N VAL A 53 9.13 -9.04 12.77
CA VAL A 53 10.53 -8.98 12.33
C VAL A 53 10.69 -9.57 10.95
N GLU A 54 10.20 -10.80 10.76
CA GLU A 54 10.25 -11.54 9.50
C GLU A 54 8.93 -11.38 8.76
N TRP A 55 9.01 -10.90 7.51
CA TRP A 55 7.84 -10.49 6.72
C TRP A 55 7.77 -11.28 5.43
N THR A 56 6.59 -11.85 5.14
CA THR A 56 6.30 -12.52 3.87
C THR A 56 5.41 -11.62 3.02
N ARG A 57 5.89 -11.19 1.85
CA ARG A 57 5.09 -10.38 0.91
C ARG A 57 4.00 -11.24 0.26
N GLY A 58 2.76 -10.75 0.29
CA GLY A 58 1.63 -11.30 -0.44
C GLY A 58 1.37 -10.56 -1.76
N PRO A 59 0.23 -10.82 -2.41
CA PRO A 59 -0.29 -9.95 -3.47
C PRO A 59 -0.42 -8.50 -2.98
N ASP A 60 -0.36 -7.54 -3.90
CA ASP A 60 -0.65 -6.15 -3.54
C ASP A 60 -2.09 -6.04 -3.02
N ALA A 61 -2.29 -5.23 -1.97
CA ALA A 61 -3.62 -5.01 -1.42
C ALA A 61 -4.48 -4.17 -2.37
N LEU A 62 -3.89 -3.14 -2.96
CA LEU A 62 -4.57 -2.27 -3.91
C LEU A 62 -3.58 -1.59 -4.84
N VAL A 63 -3.89 -1.60 -6.12
CA VAL A 63 -3.19 -0.82 -7.15
C VAL A 63 -4.13 0.24 -7.70
N ARG A 64 -3.57 1.28 -8.31
CA ARG A 64 -4.36 2.32 -8.99
C ARG A 64 -5.33 1.73 -10.01
N GLY A 65 -6.51 2.33 -10.11
CA GLY A 65 -7.46 2.03 -11.18
C GLY A 65 -6.94 2.42 -12.57
N ASP A 66 -7.62 1.94 -13.59
CA ASP A 66 -7.47 2.45 -14.95
C ASP A 66 -8.24 3.78 -15.09
N ALA A 67 -7.72 4.72 -15.88
CA ALA A 67 -8.42 5.96 -16.18
C ALA A 67 -9.81 5.68 -16.80
N PRO A 68 -10.87 6.40 -16.40
CA PRO A 68 -10.87 7.62 -15.59
C PRO A 68 -11.28 7.38 -14.12
N ALA A 69 -10.78 6.30 -13.49
CA ALA A 69 -11.04 6.08 -12.07
C ALA A 69 -10.54 7.26 -11.21
N PHE A 70 -11.20 7.50 -10.08
CA PHE A 70 -10.83 8.62 -9.18
C PHE A 70 -9.41 8.50 -8.60
N ASP A 71 -8.82 7.31 -8.69
CA ASP A 71 -7.50 6.94 -8.21
C ASP A 71 -6.56 6.50 -9.35
N ASP A 72 -6.83 6.91 -10.59
CA ASP A 72 -6.11 6.48 -11.80
C ASP A 72 -4.64 6.92 -11.87
N LEU A 73 -4.21 7.83 -10.99
CA LEU A 73 -2.81 8.25 -10.86
C LEU A 73 -2.09 7.39 -9.82
N ALA A 74 -2.62 7.28 -8.61
CA ALA A 74 -1.99 6.58 -7.50
C ALA A 74 -2.98 6.29 -6.35
N THR A 75 -2.65 5.27 -5.55
CA THR A 75 -3.28 4.99 -4.26
C THR A 75 -2.29 5.30 -3.13
N TRP A 76 -2.72 6.12 -2.17
CA TRP A 76 -1.90 6.63 -1.06
C TRP A 76 -2.42 6.16 0.30
N THR A 77 -1.70 6.58 1.33
CA THR A 77 -1.85 6.21 2.73
C THR A 77 -3.30 6.27 3.19
N GLY A 78 -3.65 5.34 4.07
CA GLY A 78 -4.92 5.32 4.78
C GLY A 78 -4.83 4.45 6.00
N SER A 79 -5.82 3.58 6.21
CA SER A 79 -5.90 2.71 7.38
C SER A 79 -6.70 1.44 7.09
N THR A 80 -6.39 0.39 7.85
CA THR A 80 -7.10 -0.88 7.78
C THR A 80 -7.74 -1.17 9.13
N VAL A 81 -9.05 -1.39 9.15
CA VAL A 81 -9.81 -1.63 10.38
C VAL A 81 -10.73 -2.83 10.22
N ARG A 82 -10.88 -3.59 11.32
CA ARG A 82 -11.84 -4.69 11.42
C ARG A 82 -13.12 -4.19 12.05
N HIS A 83 -14.24 -4.36 11.38
CA HIS A 83 -15.56 -4.13 11.95
C HIS A 83 -15.95 -5.28 12.89
N PRO A 84 -16.82 -5.06 13.90
CA PRO A 84 -17.20 -6.10 14.86
C PRO A 84 -17.82 -7.38 14.27
N ASP A 85 -18.39 -7.32 13.06
CA ASP A 85 -18.88 -8.52 12.35
C ASP A 85 -17.78 -9.35 11.67
N GLY A 86 -16.53 -8.90 11.77
CA GLY A 86 -15.35 -9.55 11.19
C GLY A 86 -14.95 -9.02 9.81
N THR A 87 -15.73 -8.13 9.20
CA THR A 87 -15.39 -7.51 7.91
C THR A 87 -14.17 -6.60 8.04
N TRP A 88 -13.25 -6.69 7.09
CA TRP A 88 -12.10 -5.80 7.00
C TRP A 88 -12.35 -4.67 6.00
N PHE A 89 -12.04 -3.45 6.41
CA PHE A 89 -12.12 -2.25 5.59
C PHE A 89 -10.73 -1.67 5.39
N LEU A 90 -10.35 -1.48 4.13
CA LEU A 90 -9.20 -0.67 3.73
C LEU A 90 -9.70 0.71 3.30
N PHE A 91 -9.40 1.72 4.10
CA PHE A 91 -9.55 3.12 3.73
C PHE A 91 -8.23 3.58 3.11
N TYR A 92 -8.30 4.34 2.03
CA TYR A 92 -7.12 4.84 1.33
C TYR A 92 -7.43 6.18 0.66
N THR A 93 -6.38 6.88 0.25
CA THR A 93 -6.51 8.12 -0.53
C THR A 93 -6.28 7.80 -2.00
N GLY A 94 -7.29 8.03 -2.84
CA GLY A 94 -7.14 7.96 -4.30
C GLY A 94 -6.68 9.31 -4.86
N ALA A 95 -5.77 9.27 -5.83
CA ALA A 95 -5.34 10.44 -6.56
C ALA A 95 -5.62 10.28 -8.06
N SER A 96 -6.14 11.33 -8.67
CA SER A 96 -6.23 11.51 -10.13
C SER A 96 -5.56 12.82 -10.51
N LEU A 97 -5.07 12.93 -11.75
CA LEU A 97 -4.53 14.19 -12.29
C LEU A 97 -5.52 14.80 -13.27
N SER A 98 -6.10 15.95 -12.93
CA SER A 98 -6.92 16.74 -13.86
C SER A 98 -6.09 17.85 -14.49
N ASP A 99 -6.30 18.10 -15.77
CA ASP A 99 -5.84 19.35 -16.39
C ASP A 99 -6.59 20.52 -15.71
N GLY A 100 -5.83 21.50 -15.23
CA GLY A 100 -6.35 22.70 -14.55
C GLY A 100 -6.90 23.75 -15.50
#